data_AF-A0A2N2T4M2-F1
#
_entry.id   AF-A0A2N2T4M2-F1
#
_cell.length_a   1.000
_cell.length_b   1.000
_cell.length_c   1.000
_cell.angle_alpha   90.00
_cell.angle_beta   90.00
_cell.angle_gamma   90.00
#
_symmetry.space_group_name_H-M   'P 1'
#
loop_
_entity.id
_entity.type
_entity.pdbx_description
1 polymer ?
#
loop_
_entity_poly.entity_id
_entity_poly.type
_entity_poly.pdbx_seq_one_letter_code
_entity_poly.pdbx_strand_id
1 'polypeptide(L)'
;MNPNIETIVNLASDLMDGQQPPTGLKLEKVENAVRELHKHQSGAEYQVLGLAMLGALIDRVGSGIQAQQTLQRFIRGGNDHV
;
A
#
# COMPACT_ATOMS: atom_id res chain seq x y z
N MET A 1 14.90 -6.38 -3.41
CA MET A 1 13.50 -6.83 -3.49
C MET A 1 13.18 -7.09 -4.96
N ASN A 2 12.38 -8.11 -5.30
CA ASN A 2 12.00 -8.34 -6.70
C ASN A 2 11.20 -7.10 -7.22
N PRO A 3 11.61 -6.47 -8.34
CA PRO A 3 10.98 -5.24 -8.83
C PRO A 3 9.50 -5.42 -9.23
N ASN A 4 9.09 -6.65 -9.55
CA ASN A 4 7.68 -6.97 -9.83
C ASN A 4 6.85 -6.97 -8.54
N ILE A 5 7.42 -7.47 -7.44
CA ILE A 5 6.77 -7.42 -6.12
C ILE A 5 6.58 -5.97 -5.70
N GLU A 6 7.61 -5.14 -5.83
CA GLU A 6 7.55 -3.71 -5.52
C GLU A 6 6.48 -2.99 -6.37
N THR A 7 6.43 -3.28 -7.67
CA THR A 7 5.43 -2.70 -8.58
C THR A 7 4.00 -3.04 -8.15
N ILE A 8 3.75 -4.27 -7.71
CA ILE A 8 2.42 -4.72 -7.26
C ILE A 8 2.06 -4.10 -5.90
N VAL A 9 3.01 -4.06 -4.96
CA VAL A 9 2.80 -3.48 -3.61
C VAL A 9 2.54 -1.97 -3.70
N ASN A 10 3.27 -1.26 -4.55
CA ASN A 10 3.07 0.17 -4.76
C ASN A 10 1.69 0.45 -5.38
N LEU A 11 1.28 -0.34 -6.39
CA LEU A 11 -0.07 -0.22 -6.92
C LEU A 11 -1.13 -0.46 -5.84
N ALA A 12 -0.99 -1.52 -5.06
CA ALA A 12 -1.94 -1.83 -4.01
C ALA A 12 -2.03 -0.70 -2.98
N SER A 13 -0.89 -0.08 -2.65
CA SER A 13 -0.81 1.08 -1.76
C SER A 13 -1.50 2.31 -2.35
N ASP A 14 -1.24 2.62 -3.61
CA ASP A 14 -1.89 3.72 -4.33
C ASP A 14 -3.42 3.55 -4.36
N LEU A 15 -3.90 2.36 -4.74
CA LEU A 15 -5.33 2.04 -4.77
C LEU A 15 -5.95 2.12 -3.38
N MET A 16 -5.23 1.64 -2.38
CA MET A 16 -5.62 1.75 -0.99
C MET A 16 -5.86 3.21 -0.64
N ASP A 17 -4.91 4.10 -0.93
CA ASP A 17 -4.99 5.54 -0.68
C ASP A 17 -6.04 6.30 -1.51
N GLY A 18 -6.84 5.57 -2.30
CA GLY A 18 -7.93 6.14 -3.09
C GLY A 18 -7.45 6.78 -4.39
N GLN A 19 -6.21 6.51 -4.81
CA GLN A 19 -5.74 6.88 -6.14
C GLN A 19 -6.60 6.17 -7.19
N GLN A 20 -6.75 6.81 -8.35
CA GLN A 20 -7.44 6.18 -9.47
C GLN A 20 -6.68 4.92 -9.93
N PRO A 21 -7.40 3.87 -10.38
CA PRO A 21 -6.77 2.70 -10.97
C PRO A 21 -5.85 3.08 -12.13
N PRO A 22 -4.69 2.41 -12.28
CA PRO A 22 -3.77 2.68 -13.36
C PRO A 22 -4.44 2.38 -14.71
N THR A 23 -4.14 3.20 -15.71
CA THR A 23 -4.61 3.03 -17.09
C THR A 23 -3.43 3.08 -18.05
N GLY A 24 -3.63 2.55 -19.27
CA GLY A 24 -2.61 2.53 -20.32
C GLY A 24 -1.32 1.85 -19.90
N LEU A 25 -0.18 2.50 -20.19
CA LEU A 25 1.17 1.96 -19.94
C LEU A 25 1.43 1.54 -18.47
N LYS A 26 0.79 2.21 -17.50
CA LYS A 26 0.93 1.83 -16.08
C LYS A 26 0.22 0.52 -15.78
N LEU A 27 -0.94 0.28 -16.40
CA LEU A 27 -1.67 -0.98 -16.27
C LEU A 27 -0.87 -2.13 -16.91
N GLU A 28 -0.35 -1.92 -18.12
CA GLU A 28 0.47 -2.92 -18.81
C GLU A 28 1.72 -3.30 -18.01
N LYS A 29 2.36 -2.33 -17.35
CA LYS A 29 3.52 -2.58 -16.48
C LYS A 29 3.16 -3.49 -15.30
N VAL A 30 1.99 -3.28 -14.70
CA VAL A 30 1.51 -4.10 -13.58
C VAL A 30 1.13 -5.50 -14.07
N GLU A 31 0.43 -5.61 -15.18
CA GLU A 31 0.06 -6.90 -15.77
C GLU A 31 1.30 -7.75 -16.08
N ASN A 32 2.34 -7.12 -16.63
CA ASN A 32 3.63 -7.77 -16.86
C ASN A 32 4.29 -8.19 -15.55
N ALA A 33 4.29 -7.34 -14.52
CA ALA A 33 4.85 -7.69 -13.22
C ALA A 33 4.15 -8.91 -12.59
N VAL A 34 2.81 -8.97 -12.66
CA VAL A 34 2.02 -10.11 -12.19
C VAL A 34 2.33 -11.37 -13.01
N ARG A 35 2.40 -11.24 -14.34
CA ARG A 35 2.69 -12.36 -15.24
C ARG A 35 4.09 -12.94 -14.99
N GLU A 36 5.11 -12.10 -14.82
CA GLU A 36 6.48 -12.55 -14.56
C GLU A 36 6.61 -13.24 -13.20
N LEU A 37 5.95 -12.71 -12.16
CA LEU A 37 5.84 -13.39 -10.87
C LEU A 37 5.15 -14.75 -10.99
N HIS A 38 4.08 -14.82 -11.79
CA HIS A 38 3.34 -16.05 -11.96
C HIS A 38 4.10 -17.09 -12.78
N LYS A 39 4.88 -16.68 -13.79
CA LYS A 39 5.70 -17.59 -14.60
C LYS A 39 6.74 -18.33 -13.78
N HIS A 40 7.34 -17.66 -12.79
CA HIS A 40 8.38 -18.28 -11.98
C HIS A 40 7.82 -19.22 -10.90
N GLN A 41 6.51 -19.16 -10.59
CA GLN A 41 5.80 -20.01 -9.62
C GLN A 41 6.58 -20.26 -8.31
N SER A 42 7.40 -19.30 -7.88
CA SER A 42 8.25 -19.48 -6.72
C SER A 42 7.42 -19.19 -5.47
N GLY A 43 7.14 -20.22 -4.67
CA GLY A 43 6.43 -20.07 -3.40
C GLY A 43 7.08 -19.04 -2.47
N ALA A 44 8.41 -18.88 -2.54
CA ALA A 44 9.15 -17.87 -1.80
C ALA A 44 8.80 -16.44 -2.26
N GLU A 45 8.64 -16.19 -3.55
CA GLU A 45 8.28 -14.87 -4.07
C GLU A 45 6.86 -14.47 -3.69
N TYR A 46 5.93 -15.43 -3.69
CA TYR A 46 4.57 -15.21 -3.19
C TYR A 46 4.53 -14.95 -1.68
N GLN A 47 5.37 -15.61 -0.89
CA GLN A 47 5.52 -15.33 0.53
C GLN A 47 6.05 -13.92 0.77
N VAL A 48 7.07 -13.49 0.02
CA VAL A 48 7.62 -12.13 0.10
C VAL A 48 6.57 -11.11 -0.32
N LEU A 49 5.82 -11.36 -1.40
CA LEU A 49 4.71 -10.50 -1.82
C LEU A 49 3.62 -10.40 -0.74
N GLY A 50 3.19 -11.52 -0.19
CA GLY A 50 2.18 -11.56 0.87
C GLY A 50 2.64 -10.80 2.12
N LEU A 51 3.88 -11.00 2.55
CA LEU A 51 4.45 -10.28 3.70
C LEU A 51 4.54 -8.77 3.44
N ALA A 52 4.98 -8.37 2.25
CA ALA A 52 5.07 -6.96 1.87
C ALA A 52 3.69 -6.30 1.82
N MET A 53 2.67 -7.00 1.29
CA MET A 53 1.29 -6.51 1.28
C MET A 53 0.71 -6.35 2.69
N LEU A 54 0.97 -7.30 3.59
CA LEU A 54 0.57 -7.19 5.00
C LEU A 54 1.27 -6.01 5.70
N GLY A 55 2.56 -5.80 5.42
CA GLY A 55 3.31 -4.65 5.91
C GLY A 55 2.68 -3.32 5.48
N ALA A 56 2.43 -3.15 4.18
CA ALA A 56 1.79 -1.96 3.63
C ALA A 56 0.41 -1.68 4.25
N LEU A 57 -0.39 -2.73 4.49
CA LEU A 57 -1.67 -2.62 5.18
C LEU A 57 -1.51 -2.15 6.63
N ILE A 58 -0.58 -2.74 7.38
CA ILE A 58 -0.30 -2.37 8.78
C ILE A 58 0.17 -0.92 8.87
N ASP A 59 1.11 -0.52 8.02
CA ASP A 59 1.65 0.84 7.99
C ASP A 59 0.56 1.88 7.71
N ARG A 60 -0.36 1.55 6.79
CA ARG A 60 -1.50 2.39 6.47
C ARG A 60 -2.49 2.53 7.62
N VAL A 61 -2.88 1.41 8.25
CA VAL A 61 -3.78 1.42 9.42
C VAL A 61 -3.13 2.20 10.57
N GLY A 62 -1.84 1.98 10.81
CA GLY A 62 -1.06 2.71 11.81
C GLY A 62 -1.05 4.22 11.54
N SER A 63 -0.80 4.62 10.29
CA SER A 63 -0.80 6.03 9.87
C SER A 63 -2.18 6.68 10.05
N GLY A 64 -3.26 5.97 9.71
CA GLY A 64 -4.63 6.44 9.93
C GLY A 64 -4.96 6.65 11.41
N ILE A 65 -4.54 5.72 12.27
CA ILE A 65 -4.70 5.84 13.73
C ILE A 65 -3.92 7.04 14.26
N GLN A 66 -2.67 7.23 13.83
CA GLN A 66 -1.84 8.37 14.25
C GLN A 66 -2.43 9.72 13.81
N ALA A 67 -2.93 9.80 12.57
CA ALA A 67 -3.61 10.99 12.06
C ALA A 67 -4.88 11.29 12.88
N GLN A 68 -5.69 10.27 13.17
CA GLN A 68 -6.89 10.43 14.00
C GLN A 68 -6.57 10.87 15.42
N GLN A 69 -5.56 10.28 16.07
CA GLN A 69 -5.11 10.68 17.40
C GLN A 69 -4.59 12.12 17.41
N THR A 70 -3.86 12.53 16.37
CA THR A 70 -3.35 13.89 16.22
C THR A 70 -4.49 14.90 16.07
N LEU A 71 -5.49 14.60 15.23
CA LEU A 71 -6.70 15.41 15.09
C LEU A 71 -7.50 15.50 16.39
N GLN A 72 -7.68 14.39 17.11
CA GLN A 72 -8.36 14.39 18.41
C GLN A 72 -7.62 15.26 19.45
N ARG A 73 -6.29 15.24 19.47
CA ARG A 73 -5.48 16.11 20.33
C ARG A 73 -5.62 17.59 19.94
N PHE A 74 -5.59 17.89 18.64
CA PHE A 74 -5.78 19.26 18.14
C PHE A 74 -7.16 19.82 18.49
N ILE A 75 -8.22 19.04 18.27
CA ILE A 75 -9.60 19.43 18.58
C ILE A 75 -9.82 19.57 20.08
N ARG A 76 -9.29 18.66 20.92
CA ARG A 76 -9.39 18.79 22.38
C ARG A 76 -8.58 19.97 22.92
N GLY A 77 -7.36 20.19 22.43
CA GLY A 77 -6.53 21.33 22.85
C GLY A 77 -7.04 22.69 22.38
N GLY A 78 -7.91 22.73 21.34
CA GLY A 78 -8.56 23.95 20.87
C GLY A 78 -9.75 24.41 21.74
N ASN A 79 -10.30 23.53 22.58
CA ASN A 79 -11.46 23.84 23.42
C ASN A 79 -11.10 24.37 24.84
N ASP A 80 -9.82 24.40 25.21
CA ASP A 80 -9.33 24.91 26.49
C ASP A 80 -8.98 26.42 26.46
N HIS A 81 -9.37 27.14 25.39
CA HIS A 81 -9.14 28.58 25.21
C HIS A 81 -10.43 29.41 25.00
N VAL A 82 -11.49 29.11 25.75
CA VAL A 82 -12.66 30.01 25.89
C VAL A 82 -13.02 30.20 27.35
#